data_AF-A0A2K3KJD7-F1
#
_entry.id   AF-A0A2K3KJD7-F1
#
_cell.length_a   1.000
_cell.length_b   1.000
_cell.length_c   1.000
_cell.angle_alpha   90.00
_cell.angle_beta   90.00
_cell.angle_gamma   90.00
#
_symmetry.space_group_name_H-M   'P 1'
#
loop_
_entity.id
_entity.type
_entity.pdbx_description
1 polymer ?
#
loop_
_entity_poly.entity_id
_entity_poly.type
_entity_poly.pdbx_seq_one_letter_code
_entity_poly.pdbx_strand_id
1 'polypeptide(L)' 'APVVLFLHGFPELWYSWRHQILALSSLGYRAVAPDLRGFGDTDAPSPFFLWLMIGVL' A
#
# COMPACT_ATOMS: atom_id res chain seq x y z
N ALA A 1 -4.11 -8.36 -18.30
CA ALA A 1 -3.20 -7.21 -18.15
C ALA A 1 -2.17 -7.52 -17.07
N PRO A 2 -0.87 -7.23 -17.28
CA PRO A 2 0.14 -7.28 -16.22
C PRO A 2 -0.26 -6.40 -15.04
N VAL A 3 0.08 -6.83 -13.81
CA VAL A 3 -0.20 -6.07 -12.59
C VAL A 3 1.00 -5.19 -12.25
N VAL A 4 0.72 -3.94 -11.89
CA VAL A 4 1.70 -3.02 -11.28
C VAL A 4 1.22 -2.70 -9.88
N LEU A 5 1.99 -3.15 -8.88
CA LEU A 5 1.73 -2.88 -7.47
C LEU A 5 2.53 -1.67 -7.03
N PHE A 6 1.84 -0.65 -6.51
CA PHE A 6 2.46 0.53 -5.93
C PHE A 6 2.54 0.41 -4.42
N LEU A 7 3.65 0.84 -3.84
CA LEU A 7 3.86 0.94 -2.39
C LEU A 7 4.21 2.39 -2.08
N HIS A 8 3.45 3.04 -1.21
CA HIS A 8 3.70 4.44 -0.83
C HIS A 8 4.81 4.57 0.23
N GLY A 9 5.35 5.77 0.37
CA GLY A 9 6.37 6.10 1.37
C GLY A 9 5.80 6.54 2.72
N PHE A 10 6.65 7.13 3.57
CA PHE A 10 6.25 7.81 4.80
C PHE A 10 6.40 9.33 4.65
N PRO A 11 5.42 10.15 5.10
CA PRO A 11 4.05 9.83 5.50
C PRO A 11 3.07 10.01 4.33
N GLU A 12 2.77 8.93 3.61
CA GLU A 12 1.92 8.97 2.41
C GLU A 12 0.75 7.97 2.48
N LEU A 13 -0.13 8.02 1.49
CA LEU A 13 -1.26 7.12 1.26
C LEU A 13 -1.23 6.58 -0.18
N TRP A 14 -2.11 5.64 -0.52
CA TRP A 14 -2.30 5.17 -1.90
C TRP A 14 -2.51 6.33 -2.89
N TYR A 15 -3.13 7.42 -2.41
CA TYR A 15 -3.49 8.58 -3.21
C TYR A 15 -2.29 9.35 -3.81
N SER A 16 -1.09 9.14 -3.28
CA SER A 16 0.16 9.62 -3.91
C SER A 16 0.29 9.15 -5.36
N TRP A 17 -0.24 7.97 -5.67
CA TRP A 17 -0.13 7.34 -6.98
C TRP A 17 -1.27 7.65 -7.96
N ARG A 18 -2.22 8.53 -7.62
CA ARG A 18 -3.42 8.80 -8.44
C ARG A 18 -3.12 9.12 -9.91
N HIS A 19 -2.01 9.81 -10.18
CA HIS A 19 -1.59 10.17 -11.55
C HIS A 19 -1.02 8.96 -12.29
N GLN A 20 -0.18 8.17 -11.62
CA GLN A 20 0.44 6.97 -12.18
C GLN A 20 -0.58 5.86 -12.42
N ILE A 21 -1.59 5.73 -11.55
CA ILE A 21 -2.70 4.80 -11.72
C ILE A 21 -3.45 5.10 -13.02
N LEU A 22 -3.81 6.36 -13.26
CA LEU A 22 -4.48 6.77 -14.50
C LEU A 22 -3.60 6.54 -15.73
N ALA A 23 -2.32 6.92 -15.65
CA ALA A 23 -1.37 6.79 -16.76
C ALA A 23 -1.09 5.32 -17.13
N LEU A 24 -0.93 4.41 -16.17
CA LEU A 24 -0.68 3.00 -16.47
C LEU A 24 -1.97 2.27 -16.87
N SER A 25 -3.12 2.64 -16.31
CA SER A 25 -4.40 2.07 -16.71
C SER A 25 -4.74 2.40 -18.17
N SER A 26 -4.41 3.61 -18.65
CA SER A 26 -4.62 3.97 -20.06
C SER A 26 -3.72 3.20 -21.04
N LEU A 27 -2.60 2.64 -20.55
CA LEU A 27 -1.71 1.76 -21.30
C LEU A 27 -2.08 0.27 -21.18
N GLY A 28 -3.19 -0.06 -20.51
CA GLY A 28 -3.70 -1.42 -20.39
C GLY A 28 -3.08 -2.25 -19.26
N TYR A 29 -2.41 -1.62 -18.28
CA TYR A 29 -1.96 -2.29 -17.07
C TYR A 29 -3.07 -2.34 -16.02
N ARG A 30 -3.02 -3.35 -15.14
CA ARG A 30 -3.83 -3.38 -13.91
C ARG A 30 -3.04 -2.71 -12.80
N ALA A 31 -3.30 -1.43 -12.56
CA ALA A 31 -2.70 -0.66 -11.47
C ALA A 31 -3.40 -0.98 -10.13
N VAL A 32 -2.62 -1.31 -9.09
CA VAL A 32 -3.11 -1.56 -7.73
C VAL A 32 -2.26 -0.77 -6.74
N ALA A 33 -2.90 0.11 -5.96
CA ALA A 33 -2.25 0.88 -4.91
C ALA A 33 -3.05 0.73 -3.60
N PRO A 34 -2.66 -0.19 -2.71
CA PRO A 34 -3.23 -0.27 -1.37
C PRO A 34 -2.60 0.78 -0.45
N ASP A 35 -3.30 1.13 0.62
CA ASP A 35 -2.62 1.69 1.80
C ASP A 35 -1.78 0.58 2.46
N LEU A 36 -0.57 0.92 2.91
CA LEU A 36 0.29 0.01 3.68
C LEU A 36 -0.21 -0.05 5.12
N ARG A 37 0.05 -1.19 5.80
CA ARG A 37 -0.31 -1.41 7.21
C ARG A 37 0.03 -0.18 8.07
N GLY A 38 -0.94 0.29 8.83
CA GLY A 38 -0.80 1.48 9.68
C GLY A 38 -1.18 2.79 9.01
N PHE A 39 -1.65 2.78 7.75
CA PHE A 39 -2.06 3.95 7.00
C PHE A 39 -3.48 3.82 6.44
N GLY A 40 -4.13 4.97 6.26
CA GLY A 40 -5.43 5.10 5.61
C GLY A 40 -6.47 4.13 6.17
N ASP A 41 -7.08 3.34 5.27
CA ASP A 41 -8.13 2.39 5.60
C ASP A 41 -7.61 0.99 6.00
N THR A 42 -6.29 0.80 6.14
CA THR A 42 -5.74 -0.48 6.62
C THR A 42 -5.61 -0.55 8.13
N ASP A 43 -5.65 -1.78 8.65
CA ASP A 43 -5.42 -2.04 10.05
C ASP A 43 -4.09 -1.42 10.54
N ALA A 44 -4.20 -0.67 11.63
CA ALA A 44 -3.08 -0.15 12.40
C ALA A 44 -3.01 -0.94 13.72
N PRO A 45 -2.40 -2.14 13.72
CA PRO A 45 -2.33 -2.95 14.94
C PRO A 45 -1.59 -2.22 16.05
N SER A 46 -2.01 -2.47 17.29
CA SER A 46 -1.34 -1.89 18.45
C SER A 46 0.15 -2.28 18.48
N PRO A 47 1.03 -1.45 19.06
CA PRO A 47 2.44 -1.77 19.21
C PRO A 47 2.68 -3.12 19.90
N PHE A 48 1.81 -3.48 20.84
CA PHE A 48 1.85 -4.78 21.53
C PHE A 48 1.63 -5.96 20.57
N PHE A 49 0.68 -5.83 19.64
CA PHE A 49 0.44 -6.84 18.60
C PHE A 49 1.62 -6.94 17.63
N LEU A 50 2.24 -5.82 17.26
CA LEU A 50 3.43 -5.82 16.42
C LEU A 50 4.60 -6.56 17.09
N TRP A 51 4.81 -6.33 18.40
CA TRP A 51 5.86 -6.98 19.18
C TRP A 51 5.69 -8.50 19.25
N LEU A 52 4.46 -8.99 19.43
CA LEU A 52 4.17 -10.43 19.41
C LEU A 52 4.39 -11.09 18.04
N MET A 53 4.22 -10.36 16.94
CA MET A 53 4.44 -10.91 15.59
C MET A 53 5.93 -10.96 15.19
N ILE A 54 6.77 -10.05 15.70
CA ILE A 54 8.21 -10.02 15.44
C ILE A 54 9.04 -10.84 16.45
N GLY A 55 8.44 -11.21 17.59
CA GLY A 55 9.07 -11.92 18.70
C GLY A 55 8.85 -13.43 18.74
N VAL A 56 8.61 -14.09 17.60
CA VAL A 56 8.55 -15.57 17.52
C VAL A 56 9.80 -16.09 16.81
N LEU A 57 10.90 -16.14 17.57
CA LEU A 57 12.04 -17.05 17.42
C LEU A 57 12.35 -17.63 18.81
#